data_AF-A0A7C5XLX1-F1
#
_entry.id   AF-A0A7C5XLX1-F1
#
_cell.length_a   1.000
_cell.length_b   1.000
_cell.length_c   1.000
_cell.angle_alpha   90.00
_cell.angle_beta   90.00
_cell.angle_gamma   90.00
#
_symmetry.space_group_name_H-M   'P 1'
#
loop_
_entity.id
_entity.type
_entity.pdbx_description
1 polymer ?
#
loop_
_entity_poly.entity_id
_entity_poly.type
_entity_poly.pdbx_seq_one_letter_code
_entity_poly.pdbx_strand_id
1 'polypeptide(L)'
;MSRVAIVDAIGVTKPNPEFLKSVKEVLEKTGLKVDVYEGKNVTIDLLRNIGGYGLIILRVHSAIDPKYGFLYLFSAEEFDETEYEDKFSEEKRFGAIREGVTFENERYFALRADLLGYLRPDGLNGSTIILMGCNGTGSKHALNRLFERGVKSVIAWDGYVDLEYTDKITLNLIKVVYEGGLKFSERR
;
A
#
# COMPACT_ATOMS: atom_id res chain seq x y z
N MET A 1 8.23 -15.65 -6.72
CA MET A 1 8.13 -14.49 -7.63
C MET A 1 9.31 -13.57 -7.35
N SER A 2 10.00 -13.06 -8.39
CA SER A 2 11.25 -12.27 -8.27
C SER A 2 11.07 -10.77 -8.53
N ARG A 3 9.83 -10.26 -8.45
CA ARG A 3 9.49 -8.85 -8.67
C ARG A 3 8.95 -8.22 -7.39
N VAL A 4 9.30 -6.96 -7.19
CA VAL A 4 8.82 -6.10 -6.11
C VAL A 4 8.17 -4.85 -6.69
N ALA A 5 7.07 -4.40 -6.11
CA ALA A 5 6.49 -3.09 -6.40
C ALA A 5 6.69 -2.16 -5.21
N ILE A 6 7.15 -0.93 -5.47
CA ILE A 6 7.08 0.19 -4.54
C ILE A 6 6.02 1.15 -5.07
N VAL A 7 5.01 1.46 -4.27
CA VAL A 7 3.90 2.33 -4.62
C VAL A 7 3.90 3.50 -3.65
N ASP A 8 4.24 4.70 -4.13
CA ASP A 8 4.41 5.91 -3.32
C ASP A 8 3.45 7.02 -3.77
N ALA A 9 2.25 7.04 -3.18
CA ALA A 9 1.29 8.11 -3.41
C ALA A 9 1.67 9.38 -2.64
N ILE A 10 2.23 9.22 -1.42
CA ILE A 10 2.62 10.32 -0.54
C ILE A 10 3.71 11.18 -1.19
N GLY A 11 4.53 10.61 -2.08
CA GLY A 11 5.56 11.33 -2.82
C GLY A 11 5.06 12.56 -3.60
N VAL A 12 3.76 12.67 -3.87
CA VAL A 12 3.19 13.87 -4.51
C VAL A 12 3.25 15.12 -3.62
N THR A 13 3.18 14.97 -2.29
CA THR A 13 3.23 16.10 -1.33
C THR A 13 4.47 16.05 -0.43
N LYS A 14 4.95 14.84 -0.10
CA LYS A 14 6.13 14.59 0.75
C LYS A 14 7.10 13.64 0.03
N PRO A 15 7.83 14.12 -0.99
CA PRO A 15 8.78 13.30 -1.74
C PRO A 15 9.90 12.80 -0.84
N ASN A 16 10.28 11.53 -1.00
CA ASN A 16 11.43 10.94 -0.30
C ASN A 16 12.29 10.10 -1.26
N PRO A 17 13.04 10.75 -2.18
CA PRO A 17 13.86 10.03 -3.15
C PRO A 17 14.97 9.21 -2.51
N GLU A 18 15.46 9.59 -1.33
CA GLU A 18 16.48 8.85 -0.59
C GLU A 18 15.94 7.50 -0.09
N PHE A 19 14.73 7.49 0.47
CA PHE A 19 14.05 6.24 0.87
C PHE A 19 13.86 5.32 -0.34
N LEU A 20 13.25 5.82 -1.43
CA LEU A 20 12.97 5.02 -2.63
C LEU A 20 14.26 4.43 -3.22
N LYS A 21 15.31 5.26 -3.36
CA LYS A 21 16.62 4.82 -3.83
C LYS A 21 17.22 3.75 -2.92
N SER A 22 17.21 3.97 -1.61
CA SER A 22 17.80 3.04 -0.65
C SER A 22 17.09 1.68 -0.64
N VAL A 23 15.76 1.67 -0.63
CA VAL A 23 14.97 0.43 -0.68
C VAL A 23 15.22 -0.31 -2.00
N LYS A 24 15.22 0.42 -3.12
CA LYS A 24 15.48 -0.15 -4.44
C LYS A 24 16.87 -0.79 -4.52
N GLU A 25 17.92 -0.07 -4.09
CA GLU A 25 19.29 -0.57 -4.11
C GLU A 25 19.47 -1.85 -3.28
N VAL A 26 18.87 -1.91 -2.09
CA VAL A 26 18.92 -3.11 -1.23
C VAL A 26 18.29 -4.31 -1.93
N LEU A 27 17.11 -4.13 -2.52
CA LEU A 27 16.36 -5.22 -3.16
C LEU A 27 17.05 -5.67 -4.46
N GLU A 28 17.50 -4.74 -5.31
CA GLU A 28 18.13 -5.07 -6.60
C GLU A 28 19.47 -5.80 -6.43
N LYS A 29 20.23 -5.51 -5.35
CA LYS A 29 21.46 -6.28 -5.00
C LYS A 29 21.20 -7.78 -4.80
N THR A 30 19.97 -8.17 -4.47
CA THR A 30 19.58 -9.59 -4.30
C THR A 30 19.12 -10.24 -5.60
N GLY A 31 19.14 -9.52 -6.73
CA GLY A 31 18.67 -9.99 -8.04
C GLY A 31 17.16 -9.84 -8.25
N LEU A 32 16.44 -9.19 -7.33
CA LEU A 32 15.03 -8.84 -7.50
C LEU A 32 14.87 -7.68 -8.48
N LYS A 33 13.82 -7.71 -9.30
CA LYS A 33 13.42 -6.58 -10.14
C LYS A 33 12.46 -5.69 -9.37
N VAL A 34 12.73 -4.38 -9.32
CA VAL A 34 11.93 -3.42 -8.56
C VAL A 34 11.25 -2.45 -9.52
N ASP A 35 9.92 -2.49 -9.53
CA ASP A 35 9.07 -1.54 -10.22
C ASP A 35 8.63 -0.45 -9.23
N VAL A 36 8.79 0.82 -9.62
CA VAL A 36 8.46 1.97 -8.77
C VAL A 36 7.33 2.76 -9.43
N TYR A 37 6.24 2.94 -8.68
CA TYR A 37 5.11 3.77 -9.04
C TYR A 37 5.05 4.94 -8.05
N GLU A 38 5.29 6.16 -8.51
CA GLU A 38 5.40 7.33 -7.63
C GLU A 38 4.51 8.49 -8.08
N GLY A 39 4.10 9.29 -7.09
CA GLY A 39 3.31 10.50 -7.28
C GLY A 39 2.04 10.23 -8.08
N LYS A 40 1.74 11.08 -9.07
CA LYS A 40 0.51 11.04 -9.88
C LYS A 40 0.27 9.73 -10.64
N ASN A 41 1.27 8.86 -10.74
CA ASN A 41 1.10 7.53 -11.34
C ASN A 41 0.37 6.55 -10.41
N VAL A 42 0.24 6.86 -9.12
CA VAL A 42 -0.48 6.03 -8.16
C VAL A 42 -1.97 6.34 -8.21
N THR A 43 -2.66 5.80 -9.21
CA THR A 43 -4.10 5.98 -9.42
C THR A 43 -4.91 4.84 -8.80
N ILE A 44 -6.22 5.03 -8.66
CA ILE A 44 -7.21 4.02 -8.34
C ILE A 44 -7.14 2.86 -9.35
N ASP A 45 -6.92 3.18 -10.63
CA ASP A 45 -6.75 2.15 -11.66
C ASP A 45 -5.48 1.32 -11.42
N LEU A 46 -4.35 1.95 -11.11
CA LEU A 46 -3.14 1.22 -10.71
C LEU A 46 -3.41 0.32 -9.50
N LEU A 47 -4.02 0.86 -8.45
CA LEU A 47 -4.30 0.12 -7.22
C LEU A 47 -5.23 -1.09 -7.47
N ARG A 48 -6.20 -0.99 -8.38
CA ARG A 48 -7.08 -2.11 -8.73
C ARG A 48 -6.41 -3.16 -9.62
N ASN A 49 -5.42 -2.77 -10.41
CA ASN A 49 -4.74 -3.63 -11.38
C ASN A 49 -3.37 -4.14 -10.91
N ILE A 50 -2.88 -3.71 -9.75
CA ILE A 50 -1.58 -4.15 -9.23
C ILE A 50 -1.59 -5.65 -8.94
N GLY A 51 -0.52 -6.35 -9.34
CA GLY A 51 -0.36 -7.77 -9.05
C GLY A 51 0.81 -8.41 -9.79
N GLY A 52 1.08 -9.68 -9.50
CA GLY A 52 2.26 -10.40 -10.02
C GLY A 52 3.57 -10.08 -9.30
N TYR A 53 3.49 -9.55 -8.08
CA TYR A 53 4.64 -9.16 -7.25
C TYR A 53 4.79 -10.10 -6.05
N GLY A 54 6.02 -10.49 -5.72
CA GLY A 54 6.31 -11.24 -4.49
C GLY A 54 6.27 -10.36 -3.24
N LEU A 55 6.60 -9.08 -3.39
CA LEU A 55 6.57 -8.06 -2.35
C LEU A 55 5.94 -6.79 -2.91
N ILE A 56 5.04 -6.16 -2.16
CA ILE A 56 4.42 -4.88 -2.49
C ILE A 56 4.60 -3.95 -1.29
N ILE A 57 5.28 -2.82 -1.49
CA ILE A 57 5.51 -1.80 -0.48
C ILE A 57 4.62 -0.62 -0.81
N LEU A 58 3.64 -0.34 0.06
CA LEU A 58 2.64 0.72 -0.10
C LEU A 58 2.98 1.89 0.82
N ARG A 59 3.67 2.90 0.27
CA ARG A 59 3.90 4.21 0.89
C ARG A 59 2.73 5.14 0.55
N VAL A 60 1.59 4.86 1.19
CA VAL A 60 0.32 5.56 0.96
C VAL A 60 -0.30 5.98 2.29
N HIS A 61 -1.12 7.04 2.29
CA HIS A 61 -2.01 7.27 3.42
C HIS A 61 -3.04 6.16 3.49
N SER A 62 -3.46 5.83 4.71
CA SER A 62 -4.56 4.91 4.95
C SER A 62 -5.38 5.32 6.15
N ALA A 63 -6.69 5.06 6.08
CA ALA A 63 -7.63 5.41 7.13
C ALA A 63 -8.69 4.32 7.29
N ILE A 64 -9.19 4.18 8.51
CA ILE A 64 -10.37 3.36 8.81
C ILE A 64 -11.60 4.25 8.73
N ASP A 65 -12.57 3.84 7.93
CA ASP A 65 -13.90 4.41 7.95
C ASP A 65 -14.58 4.08 9.30
N PRO A 66 -14.86 5.07 10.15
CA PRO A 66 -15.43 4.82 11.48
C PRO A 66 -16.85 4.27 11.42
N LYS A 67 -17.57 4.45 10.31
CA LYS A 67 -18.96 4.00 10.18
C LYS A 67 -19.06 2.51 9.87
N TYR A 68 -18.16 2.01 9.01
CA TYR A 68 -18.24 0.62 8.52
C TYR A 68 -17.01 -0.24 8.86
N GLY A 69 -15.95 0.35 9.42
CA GLY A 69 -14.73 -0.38 9.77
C GLY A 69 -13.89 -0.83 8.58
N PHE A 70 -14.08 -0.21 7.42
CA PHE A 70 -13.31 -0.52 6.21
C PHE A 70 -12.01 0.28 6.17
N LEU A 71 -10.94 -0.38 5.76
CA LEU A 71 -9.65 0.26 5.49
C LEU A 71 -9.64 0.81 4.07
N TYR A 72 -9.21 2.06 3.91
CA TYR A 72 -9.03 2.72 2.62
C TYR A 72 -7.55 3.09 2.42
N LEU A 73 -7.08 2.89 1.19
CA LEU A 73 -5.75 3.22 0.70
C LEU A 73 -5.85 4.43 -0.23
N PHE A 74 -5.13 5.49 0.07
CA PHE A 74 -5.25 6.74 -0.68
C PHE A 74 -4.42 6.63 -1.96
N SER A 75 -5.01 7.01 -3.09
CA SER A 75 -4.29 7.22 -4.32
C SER A 75 -3.61 8.61 -4.29
N ALA A 76 -2.91 8.97 -5.36
CA ALA A 76 -2.40 10.31 -5.60
C ALA A 76 -3.32 11.13 -6.53
N GLU A 77 -4.52 10.63 -6.84
CA GLU A 77 -5.53 11.37 -7.60
C GLU A 77 -6.29 12.29 -6.65
N GLU A 78 -6.18 13.60 -6.89
CA GLU A 78 -6.96 14.60 -6.16
C GLU A 78 -8.45 14.28 -6.27
N PHE A 79 -9.16 14.43 -5.16
CA PHE A 79 -10.59 14.18 -5.13
C PHE A 79 -11.33 15.28 -5.88
N ASP A 80 -12.14 14.88 -6.87
CA ASP A 80 -13.08 15.74 -7.56
C ASP A 80 -14.50 15.22 -7.36
N GLU A 81 -15.41 16.10 -6.94
CA GLU A 81 -16.78 15.72 -6.62
C GLU A 81 -17.58 15.32 -7.87
N THR A 82 -17.30 15.95 -9.02
CA THR A 82 -17.96 15.60 -10.29
C THR A 82 -17.52 14.22 -10.75
N GLU A 83 -16.22 13.92 -10.74
CA GLU A 83 -15.71 12.58 -11.03
C GLU A 83 -16.26 11.53 -10.05
N TYR A 84 -16.44 11.91 -8.78
CA TYR A 84 -17.00 10.99 -7.78
C TYR A 84 -18.46 10.64 -8.07
N GLU A 85 -19.27 11.62 -8.48
CA GLU A 85 -20.69 11.41 -8.82
C GLU A 85 -20.88 10.72 -10.17
N ASP A 86 -20.04 11.02 -11.16
CA ASP A 86 -20.25 10.55 -12.53
C ASP A 86 -19.46 9.26 -12.81
N LYS A 87 -18.14 9.32 -12.70
CA LYS A 87 -17.20 8.26 -13.10
C LYS A 87 -17.16 7.11 -12.09
N PHE A 88 -17.26 7.41 -10.80
CA PHE A 88 -17.21 6.41 -9.73
C PHE A 88 -18.58 6.13 -9.10
N SER A 89 -19.66 6.46 -9.80
CA SER A 89 -21.04 6.35 -9.30
C SER A 89 -21.40 4.96 -8.78
N GLU A 90 -20.99 3.89 -9.47
CA GLU A 90 -21.26 2.52 -9.06
C GLU A 90 -20.38 2.12 -7.87
N GLU A 91 -19.09 2.40 -7.92
CA GLU A 91 -18.16 2.03 -6.85
C GLU A 91 -18.41 2.81 -5.57
N LYS A 92 -18.89 4.04 -5.68
CA LYS A 92 -19.41 4.84 -4.57
C LYS A 92 -20.55 4.11 -3.86
N ARG A 93 -21.53 3.56 -4.59
CA ARG A 93 -22.69 2.86 -4.00
C ARG A 93 -22.27 1.68 -3.11
N PHE A 94 -21.22 0.97 -3.50
CA PHE A 94 -20.68 -0.16 -2.73
C PHE A 94 -19.55 0.24 -1.77
N GLY A 95 -19.21 1.53 -1.68
CA GLY A 95 -18.10 2.04 -0.89
C GLY A 95 -16.73 1.50 -1.33
N ALA A 96 -16.58 1.10 -2.59
CA ALA A 96 -15.31 0.67 -3.15
C ALA A 96 -14.32 1.84 -3.31
N ILE A 97 -14.82 3.03 -3.66
CA ILE A 97 -14.07 4.29 -3.67
C ILE A 97 -14.73 5.31 -2.75
N ARG A 98 -13.92 6.10 -2.07
CA ARG A 98 -14.35 7.26 -1.29
C ARG A 98 -13.36 8.42 -1.37
N GLU A 99 -13.80 9.56 -0.87
CA GLU A 99 -12.93 10.65 -0.46
C GLU A 99 -12.09 10.22 0.76
N GLY A 100 -10.78 10.37 0.65
CA GLY A 100 -9.84 10.35 1.75
C GLY A 100 -9.33 11.75 2.04
N VAL A 101 -9.31 12.15 3.31
CA VAL A 101 -8.81 13.46 3.75
C VAL A 101 -7.58 13.25 4.64
N THR A 102 -6.46 13.91 4.30
CA THR A 102 -5.22 13.86 5.10
C THR A 102 -5.31 14.77 6.32
N PHE A 103 -4.32 14.70 7.23
CA PHE A 103 -4.25 15.62 8.37
C PHE A 103 -3.98 17.06 7.94
N GLU A 104 -3.38 17.24 6.77
CA GLU A 104 -3.12 18.51 6.09
C GLU A 104 -4.33 19.02 5.29
N ASN A 105 -5.48 18.34 5.38
CA ASN A 105 -6.73 18.67 4.70
C ASN A 105 -6.65 18.57 3.16
N GLU A 106 -5.74 17.74 2.66
CA GLU A 106 -5.65 17.37 1.25
C GLU A 106 -6.64 16.24 0.97
N ARG A 107 -7.28 16.27 -0.20
CA ARG A 107 -8.38 15.38 -0.55
C ARG A 107 -7.98 14.51 -1.72
N TYR A 108 -8.05 13.20 -1.56
CA TYR A 108 -7.69 12.22 -2.59
C TYR A 108 -8.78 11.16 -2.76
N PHE A 109 -8.84 10.53 -3.92
CA PHE A 109 -9.60 9.29 -4.06
C PHE A 109 -8.91 8.18 -3.27
N ALA A 110 -9.69 7.37 -2.56
CA ALA A 110 -9.20 6.25 -1.78
C ALA A 110 -9.93 4.96 -2.15
N LEU A 111 -9.16 3.91 -2.41
CA LEU A 111 -9.65 2.57 -2.72
C LEU A 111 -9.79 1.75 -1.44
N ARG A 112 -10.91 1.04 -1.28
CA ARG A 112 -11.06 0.09 -0.18
C ARG A 112 -10.03 -1.04 -0.29
N ALA A 113 -9.29 -1.31 0.79
CA ALA A 113 -8.09 -2.14 0.76
C ALA A 113 -8.33 -3.61 0.33
N ASP A 114 -9.52 -4.16 0.57
CA ASP A 114 -9.92 -5.50 0.09
C ASP A 114 -9.96 -5.60 -1.45
N LEU A 115 -10.04 -4.47 -2.14
CA LEU A 115 -10.12 -4.36 -3.60
C LEU A 115 -8.75 -4.12 -4.27
N LEU A 116 -7.67 -4.04 -3.48
CA LEU A 116 -6.30 -3.92 -4.02
C LEU A 116 -6.03 -5.10 -4.97
N GLY A 117 -5.60 -4.81 -6.20
CA GLY A 117 -5.29 -5.81 -7.21
C GLY A 117 -6.45 -6.69 -7.66
N TYR A 118 -7.71 -6.31 -7.38
CA TYR A 118 -8.88 -7.16 -7.64
C TYR A 118 -9.15 -7.41 -9.12
N LEU A 119 -8.73 -6.51 -10.02
CA LEU A 119 -8.92 -6.65 -11.46
C LEU A 119 -7.80 -7.45 -12.15
N ARG A 120 -6.72 -7.76 -11.43
CA ARG A 120 -5.57 -8.49 -11.99
C ARG A 120 -5.79 -10.01 -11.87
N PRO A 121 -5.71 -10.79 -12.96
CA PRO A 121 -5.68 -12.25 -12.88
C PRO A 121 -4.52 -12.74 -11.99
N ASP A 122 -4.80 -13.69 -11.10
CA ASP A 122 -3.92 -14.15 -10.00
C ASP A 122 -3.53 -13.07 -8.98
N GLY A 123 -4.01 -11.84 -9.17
CA GLY A 123 -3.98 -10.72 -8.24
C GLY A 123 -2.72 -10.60 -7.40
N LEU A 124 -2.92 -10.79 -6.09
CA LEU A 124 -1.91 -10.67 -5.04
C LEU A 124 -1.50 -12.06 -4.50
N ASN A 125 -1.78 -13.12 -5.25
CA ASN A 125 -1.49 -14.48 -4.81
C ASN A 125 0.01 -14.67 -4.62
N GLY A 126 0.41 -15.10 -3.44
CA GLY A 126 1.80 -15.30 -3.07
C GLY A 126 2.53 -14.03 -2.64
N SER A 127 1.87 -12.85 -2.65
CA SER A 127 2.48 -11.57 -2.28
C SER A 127 2.62 -11.40 -0.77
N THR A 128 3.70 -10.74 -0.34
CA THR A 128 3.78 -10.06 0.94
C THR A 128 3.48 -8.58 0.74
N ILE A 129 2.66 -7.98 1.59
CA ILE A 129 2.30 -6.55 1.52
C ILE A 129 2.89 -5.85 2.74
N ILE A 130 3.62 -4.75 2.53
CA ILE A 130 4.01 -3.79 3.57
C ILE A 130 3.16 -2.55 3.39
N LEU A 131 2.25 -2.28 4.32
CA LEU A 131 1.40 -1.09 4.34
C LEU A 131 1.96 -0.08 5.35
N MET A 132 2.51 1.01 4.83
CA MET A 132 3.24 2.00 5.62
C MET A 132 2.33 3.08 6.24
N GLY A 133 1.06 3.13 5.84
CA GLY A 133 0.06 4.07 6.34
C GLY A 133 -0.52 3.70 7.70
N CYS A 134 -1.28 4.64 8.29
CA CYS A 134 -1.88 4.50 9.61
C CYS A 134 -2.95 3.40 9.64
N ASN A 135 -3.08 2.74 10.80
CA ASN A 135 -4.16 1.79 11.10
C ASN A 135 -4.33 0.66 10.07
N GLY A 136 -3.26 0.27 9.38
CA GLY A 136 -3.30 -0.75 8.32
C GLY A 136 -3.76 -2.13 8.78
N THR A 137 -3.73 -2.43 10.08
CA THR A 137 -4.31 -3.66 10.67
C THR A 137 -5.74 -3.48 11.21
N GLY A 138 -6.29 -2.26 11.18
CA GLY A 138 -7.55 -1.89 11.82
C GLY A 138 -8.82 -2.47 11.17
N SER A 139 -8.71 -3.12 10.01
CA SER A 139 -9.84 -3.75 9.33
C SER A 139 -9.62 -5.25 9.15
N LYS A 140 -10.24 -6.06 10.03
CA LYS A 140 -10.27 -7.53 9.89
C LYS A 140 -10.87 -7.97 8.56
N HIS A 141 -11.85 -7.23 8.05
CA HIS A 141 -12.46 -7.49 6.75
C HIS A 141 -11.42 -7.41 5.63
N ALA A 142 -10.67 -6.30 5.55
CA ALA A 142 -9.65 -6.12 4.53
C ALA A 142 -8.57 -7.21 4.61
N LEU A 143 -8.05 -7.49 5.82
CA LEU A 143 -7.04 -8.53 6.01
C LEU A 143 -7.54 -9.91 5.59
N ASN A 144 -8.74 -10.32 6.02
CA ASN A 144 -9.31 -11.61 5.63
C ASN A 144 -9.48 -11.73 4.12
N ARG A 145 -9.99 -10.69 3.45
CA ARG A 145 -10.15 -10.69 1.98
C ARG A 145 -8.82 -10.79 1.25
N LEU A 146 -7.78 -10.10 1.73
CA LEU A 146 -6.43 -10.21 1.17
C LEU A 146 -5.88 -11.64 1.32
N PHE A 147 -6.03 -12.26 2.49
CA PHE A 147 -5.60 -13.63 2.74
C PHE A 147 -6.39 -14.67 1.93
N GLU A 148 -7.71 -14.53 1.84
CA GLU A 148 -8.58 -15.37 0.99
C GLU A 148 -8.14 -15.34 -0.49
N ARG A 149 -7.57 -14.22 -0.93
CA ARG A 149 -7.05 -14.02 -2.29
C ARG A 149 -5.57 -14.44 -2.45
N GLY A 150 -4.99 -15.10 -1.45
CA GLY A 150 -3.67 -15.72 -1.52
C GLY A 150 -2.50 -14.83 -1.09
N VAL A 151 -2.72 -13.65 -0.53
CA VAL A 151 -1.66 -12.87 0.13
C VAL A 151 -1.05 -13.71 1.25
N LYS A 152 0.28 -13.77 1.36
CA LYS A 152 0.98 -14.60 2.35
C LYS A 152 1.13 -13.92 3.70
N SER A 153 1.33 -12.61 3.69
CA SER A 153 1.53 -11.82 4.91
C SER A 153 1.26 -10.35 4.63
N VAL A 154 0.76 -9.66 5.65
CA VAL A 154 0.60 -8.21 5.68
C VAL A 154 1.39 -7.67 6.87
N ILE A 155 2.31 -6.75 6.62
CA ILE A 155 3.08 -6.01 7.63
C ILE A 155 2.54 -4.59 7.62
N ALA A 156 1.99 -4.12 8.73
CA ALA A 156 1.34 -2.83 8.80
C ALA A 156 1.35 -2.26 10.22
N TRP A 157 1.08 -0.96 10.33
CA TRP A 157 0.89 -0.28 11.62
C TRP A 157 -0.52 -0.51 12.17
N ASP A 158 -0.64 -0.59 13.49
CA ASP A 158 -1.90 -0.75 14.24
C ASP A 158 -2.41 0.56 14.85
N GLY A 159 -1.75 1.69 14.53
CA GLY A 159 -2.10 3.02 15.00
C GLY A 159 -1.63 4.12 14.04
N TYR A 160 -1.59 5.34 14.56
CA TYR A 160 -0.98 6.47 13.86
C TYR A 160 0.54 6.32 13.80
N VAL A 161 1.13 6.80 12.70
CA VAL A 161 2.57 6.71 12.49
C VAL A 161 3.06 7.96 11.76
N ASP A 162 4.19 8.48 12.20
CA ASP A 162 4.87 9.59 11.54
C ASP A 162 5.56 9.12 10.25
N LEU A 163 5.55 9.99 9.22
CA LEU A 163 6.08 9.65 7.91
C LEU A 163 7.58 9.29 7.94
N GLU A 164 8.39 10.10 8.63
CA GLU A 164 9.83 9.84 8.77
C GLU A 164 10.10 8.53 9.52
N TYR A 165 9.26 8.22 10.51
CA TYR A 165 9.39 7.00 11.29
C TYR A 165 9.05 5.75 10.47
N THR A 166 7.93 5.75 9.74
CA THR A 166 7.53 4.62 8.89
C THR A 166 8.55 4.36 7.77
N ASP A 167 9.09 5.42 7.14
CA ASP A 167 10.14 5.32 6.13
C ASP A 167 11.41 4.67 6.71
N LYS A 168 11.89 5.18 7.86
CA LYS A 168 13.08 4.67 8.54
C LYS A 168 12.94 3.21 8.95
N ILE A 169 11.83 2.85 9.59
CA ILE A 169 11.59 1.48 10.08
C ILE A 169 11.43 0.51 8.90
N THR A 170 10.72 0.90 7.84
CA THR A 170 10.55 0.07 6.65
C THR A 170 11.90 -0.18 5.95
N LEU A 171 12.73 0.85 5.79
CA LEU A 171 14.07 0.68 5.22
C LEU A 171 14.94 -0.26 6.08
N ASN A 172 14.90 -0.11 7.40
CA ASN A 172 15.63 -1.00 8.31
C ASN A 172 15.14 -2.45 8.22
N LEU A 173 13.82 -2.66 8.15
CA LEU A 173 13.24 -3.99 7.95
C LEU A 173 13.77 -4.62 6.65
N ILE A 174 13.72 -3.88 5.53
CA ILE A 174 14.19 -4.36 4.23
C ILE A 174 15.69 -4.70 4.28
N LYS A 175 16.54 -3.84 4.88
CA LYS A 175 17.98 -4.12 5.07
C LYS A 175 18.22 -5.39 5.89
N VAL A 176 17.51 -5.55 7.00
CA VAL A 176 17.65 -6.72 7.88
C VAL A 176 17.24 -8.01 7.16
N VAL A 177 16.15 -7.97 6.39
CA VAL A 177 15.66 -9.14 5.64
C VAL A 177 16.61 -9.52 4.50
N TYR A 178 17.02 -8.54 3.68
CA TYR A 178 17.64 -8.80 2.38
C TYR A 178 19.17 -8.62 2.36
N GLU A 179 19.75 -7.77 3.22
CA GLU A 179 21.22 -7.65 3.36
C GLU A 179 21.74 -8.49 4.54
N GLY A 180 21.06 -8.43 5.68
CA GLY A 180 21.50 -9.10 6.91
C GLY A 180 21.27 -10.61 6.90
N GLY A 181 20.30 -11.09 6.11
CA GLY A 181 19.80 -12.46 6.14
C GLY A 181 19.16 -12.75 7.49
N LEU A 182 17.85 -12.51 7.60
CA LEU A 182 17.08 -12.71 8.84
C LEU A 182 17.31 -14.12 9.40
N LYS A 183 18.04 -14.20 10.51
CA LYS A 183 18.25 -15.43 11.27
C LYS A 183 17.28 -15.41 12.44
N PHE A 184 16.26 -16.26 12.38
CA PHE A 184 15.49 -16.57 13.57
C PHE A 184 16.33 -17.48 14.44
N SER A 185 16.61 -17.09 15.69
CA SER A 185 17.08 -18.06 16.66
C SER A 185 15.98 -19.10 16.84
N GLU A 186 16.31 -20.38 16.66
CA GLU A 186 15.43 -21.47 17.07
C GLU A 186 15.18 -21.26 18.58
N ARG A 187 13.96 -20.82 18.94
CA ARG A 187 13.55 -20.86 20.33
C ARG A 187 13.48 -22.33 20.71
N ARG A 188 14.43 -22.78 21.52
CA ARG A 188 14.39 -24.07 22.22
C ARG A 188 13.30 -24.06 23.28
#